data_AF-A0AA88HF28-F1
#
_entry.id   AF-A0AA88HF28-F1
#
_cell.length_a   1.000
_cell.length_b   1.000
_cell.length_c   1.000
_cell.angle_alpha   90.00
_cell.angle_beta   90.00
_cell.angle_gamma   90.00
#
_symmetry.space_group_name_H-M   'P 1'
#
loop_
_entity.id
_entity.type
_entity.pdbx_description
1 polymer ?
#
loop_
_entity_poly.entity_id
_entity_poly.type
_entity_poly.pdbx_seq_one_letter_code
_entity_poly.pdbx_strand_id
1 'polypeptide(L)'
;MQYDRDMIVQYDLIGLSGIRSFRNAYTLFSLHSAAFEGKLAVCKQLISNGANVNALGYYNVTPLHLAAYRGKLAACNQLISNGANVNALTFENVTPLHLAAYRGKLAVCKQLISNGANVNALDYDNVTPLHLAAYRGKLAVCKQLISNGANVNALDYYNGTPLHPAAYRGKLAVCKQLISNGANVNALDYDNVTPLHLAAYRGKLAVCKQLISNGAKVNASNCFNRTPLMLATNKKHVAVTEYLVENNAVVLKEFYVFGSQPLFGHKTEKDMYLSMLTWLVKQRTLEVAQTRNWFWKLCSLAFKTTNTLKSICRNLIRTDDSHVQVGYNFEGFNIPEVLKNYLKFKEELQILFG
;
A
#
# COMPACT_ATOMS: atom_id res chain seq x y z
N MET A 1 -12.17 0.90 2.99
CA MET A 1 -11.06 0.70 2.03
C MET A 1 -11.11 -0.71 1.47
N GLN A 2 -11.69 -0.83 0.28
CA GLN A 2 -12.21 -2.04 -0.38
C GLN A 2 -11.17 -2.80 -1.23
N TYR A 3 -9.94 -2.28 -1.38
CA TYR A 3 -8.88 -2.81 -2.24
C TYR A 3 -8.52 -4.31 -2.05
N ASP A 4 -8.90 -4.95 -0.95
CA ASP A 4 -8.52 -6.34 -0.64
C ASP A 4 -9.57 -7.39 -1.03
N ARG A 5 -10.87 -7.09 -0.97
CA ARG A 5 -11.91 -8.10 -1.26
C ARG A 5 -12.28 -8.11 -2.74
N ASP A 6 -12.56 -6.96 -3.31
CA ASP A 6 -13.21 -6.90 -4.61
C ASP A 6 -12.21 -7.23 -5.74
N MET A 7 -11.03 -6.61 -5.71
CA MET A 7 -9.97 -6.83 -6.71
C MET A 7 -9.33 -8.23 -6.69
N ILE A 8 -9.38 -9.00 -5.58
CA ILE A 8 -8.82 -10.37 -5.55
C ILE A 8 -9.85 -11.37 -6.02
N VAL A 9 -11.07 -11.27 -5.47
CA VAL A 9 -12.13 -12.24 -5.69
C VAL A 9 -12.50 -12.26 -7.17
N GLN A 10 -12.62 -11.10 -7.80
CA GLN A 10 -12.95 -10.97 -9.21
C GLN A 10 -11.95 -11.72 -10.13
N TYR A 11 -10.67 -11.36 -10.07
CA TYR A 11 -9.64 -11.91 -10.96
C TYR A 11 -9.29 -13.37 -10.69
N ASP A 12 -9.37 -13.80 -9.43
CA ASP A 12 -9.24 -15.22 -9.11
C ASP A 12 -10.50 -16.01 -9.50
N LEU A 13 -11.72 -15.45 -9.40
CA LEU A 13 -12.94 -16.09 -9.93
C LEU A 13 -12.91 -16.24 -11.45
N ILE A 14 -12.46 -15.24 -12.20
CA ILE A 14 -12.28 -15.32 -13.66
C ILE A 14 -11.25 -16.41 -14.00
N GLY A 15 -10.15 -16.49 -13.26
CA GLY A 15 -9.16 -17.55 -13.45
C GLY A 15 -9.63 -18.95 -13.05
N LEU A 16 -10.52 -19.04 -12.06
CA LEU A 16 -11.13 -20.27 -11.57
C LEU A 16 -12.43 -20.64 -12.30
N SER A 17 -12.98 -19.78 -13.15
CA SER A 17 -14.14 -20.09 -13.99
C SER A 17 -13.82 -21.21 -14.99
N GLY A 18 -12.55 -21.29 -15.41
CA GLY A 18 -12.00 -22.45 -16.12
C GLY A 18 -12.18 -23.75 -15.34
N ILE A 19 -12.20 -23.69 -13.99
CA ILE A 19 -12.45 -24.84 -13.12
C ILE A 19 -13.93 -25.22 -13.04
N ARG A 20 -14.83 -24.23 -13.00
CA ARG A 20 -16.28 -24.47 -12.94
C ARG A 20 -16.84 -24.98 -14.28
N SER A 21 -16.23 -24.58 -15.40
CA SER A 21 -16.51 -25.16 -16.72
C SER A 21 -16.22 -26.67 -16.78
N PHE A 22 -15.52 -27.26 -15.82
CA PHE A 22 -15.26 -28.71 -15.78
C PHE A 22 -16.45 -29.55 -15.33
N ARG A 23 -17.49 -28.96 -14.70
CA ARG A 23 -18.56 -29.76 -14.08
C ARG A 23 -19.81 -29.93 -14.94
N ASN A 24 -20.21 -28.95 -15.74
CA ASN A 24 -21.46 -29.00 -16.50
C ASN A 24 -21.29 -28.48 -17.95
N ALA A 25 -20.82 -29.32 -18.87
CA ALA A 25 -21.22 -29.29 -20.29
C ALA A 25 -20.57 -30.47 -21.02
N TYR A 26 -21.39 -31.28 -21.69
CA TYR A 26 -21.04 -32.43 -22.51
C TYR A 26 -20.26 -32.07 -23.78
N THR A 27 -19.04 -31.57 -23.64
CA THR A 27 -18.01 -31.70 -24.68
C THR A 27 -16.69 -32.04 -23.99
N LEU A 28 -16.28 -33.30 -24.10
CA LEU A 28 -14.96 -33.73 -23.65
C LEU A 28 -13.90 -32.81 -24.30
N PHE A 29 -13.17 -32.07 -23.45
CA PHE A 29 -12.09 -31.12 -23.78
C PHE A 29 -12.52 -29.86 -24.55
N SER A 30 -13.16 -28.91 -23.86
CA SER A 30 -13.24 -27.54 -24.36
C SER A 30 -11.84 -26.97 -24.62
N LEU A 31 -11.68 -26.19 -25.70
CA LEU A 31 -10.42 -25.48 -26.02
C LEU A 31 -9.94 -24.64 -24.83
N HIS A 32 -10.87 -24.14 -24.00
CA HIS A 32 -10.61 -23.50 -22.70
C HIS A 32 -9.80 -24.37 -21.74
N SER A 33 -10.17 -25.64 -21.56
CA SER A 33 -9.46 -26.59 -20.67
C SER A 33 -8.05 -26.87 -21.19
N ALA A 34 -7.92 -27.13 -22.49
CA ALA A 34 -6.63 -27.37 -23.12
C ALA A 34 -5.69 -26.13 -23.00
N ALA A 35 -6.24 -24.93 -23.18
CA ALA A 35 -5.54 -23.66 -23.02
C ALA A 35 -5.12 -23.39 -21.57
N PHE A 36 -5.99 -23.69 -20.60
CA PHE A 36 -5.71 -23.54 -19.17
C PHE A 36 -4.56 -24.46 -18.70
N GLU A 37 -4.58 -25.73 -19.11
CA GLU A 37 -3.50 -26.66 -18.78
C GLU A 37 -2.24 -26.44 -19.63
N GLY A 38 -2.38 -25.78 -20.77
CA GLY A 38 -1.31 -25.53 -21.73
C GLY A 38 -0.94 -26.76 -22.56
N LYS A 39 -1.90 -27.66 -22.80
CA LYS A 39 -1.71 -28.85 -23.63
C LYS A 39 -1.71 -28.45 -25.11
N LEU A 40 -0.54 -28.04 -25.61
CA LEU A 40 -0.37 -27.51 -26.97
C LEU A 40 -0.89 -28.46 -28.06
N ALA A 41 -0.57 -29.75 -27.96
CA ALA A 41 -1.01 -30.75 -28.94
C ALA A 41 -2.55 -30.83 -29.02
N VAL A 42 -3.21 -30.83 -27.86
CA VAL A 42 -4.68 -30.84 -27.78
C VAL A 42 -5.26 -29.53 -28.32
N CYS A 43 -4.65 -28.37 -28.02
CA CYS A 43 -5.08 -27.09 -28.58
C CYS A 43 -5.01 -27.11 -30.12
N LYS A 44 -3.89 -27.59 -30.69
CA LYS A 44 -3.71 -27.70 -32.15
C LYS A 44 -4.77 -28.59 -32.78
N GLN A 45 -4.99 -29.78 -32.22
CA GLN A 45 -5.96 -30.74 -32.73
C GLN A 45 -7.40 -30.21 -32.65
N LEU A 46 -7.77 -29.55 -31.55
CA LEU A 46 -9.10 -28.96 -31.41
C LEU A 46 -9.33 -27.84 -32.44
N ILE A 47 -8.33 -26.97 -32.65
CA ILE A 47 -8.41 -25.89 -33.64
C ILE A 47 -8.48 -26.45 -35.07
N SER A 48 -7.67 -27.48 -35.41
CA SER A 48 -7.74 -28.12 -36.73
C SER A 48 -9.08 -28.81 -36.98
N ASN A 49 -9.75 -29.27 -35.92
CA ASN A 49 -11.09 -29.86 -35.98
C ASN A 49 -12.21 -28.79 -36.02
N GLY A 50 -11.88 -27.52 -36.19
CA GLY A 50 -12.84 -26.43 -36.33
C GLY A 50 -13.32 -25.80 -35.01
N ALA A 51 -12.62 -26.03 -33.88
CA ALA A 51 -12.97 -25.35 -32.63
C ALA A 51 -12.81 -23.83 -32.76
N ASN A 52 -13.84 -23.08 -32.36
CA ASN A 52 -13.78 -21.62 -32.34
C ASN A 52 -12.74 -21.13 -31.32
N VAL A 53 -11.67 -20.51 -31.82
CA VAL A 53 -10.56 -19.95 -31.02
C VAL A 53 -11.03 -18.86 -30.06
N ASN A 54 -12.11 -18.16 -30.41
CA ASN A 54 -12.74 -17.10 -29.61
C ASN A 54 -14.00 -17.58 -28.89
N ALA A 55 -14.17 -18.90 -28.69
CA ALA A 55 -15.32 -19.45 -27.97
C ALA A 55 -15.47 -18.79 -26.58
N LEU A 56 -16.69 -18.38 -26.26
CA LEU A 56 -17.02 -17.76 -24.98
C LEU A 56 -17.41 -18.83 -23.97
N GLY A 57 -16.71 -18.87 -22.85
CA GLY A 57 -17.10 -19.67 -21.68
C GLY A 57 -17.95 -18.84 -20.71
N TYR A 58 -18.07 -19.32 -19.46
CA TYR A 58 -18.66 -18.54 -18.37
C TYR A 58 -17.97 -17.18 -18.21
N TYR A 59 -18.75 -16.12 -17.96
CA TYR A 59 -18.29 -14.72 -17.87
C TYR A 59 -17.61 -14.21 -19.15
N ASN A 60 -17.96 -14.73 -20.33
CA ASN A 60 -17.35 -14.38 -21.61
C ASN A 60 -15.84 -14.63 -21.65
N VAL A 61 -15.35 -15.59 -20.87
CA VAL A 61 -13.92 -15.94 -20.84
C VAL A 61 -13.56 -16.73 -22.09
N THR A 62 -12.56 -16.26 -22.84
CA THR A 62 -12.00 -16.97 -24.01
C THR A 62 -10.88 -17.93 -23.59
N PRO A 63 -10.48 -18.91 -24.44
CA PRO A 63 -9.32 -19.75 -24.18
C PRO A 63 -8.03 -18.94 -23.94
N LEU A 64 -7.88 -17.80 -24.62
CA LEU A 64 -6.71 -16.93 -24.48
C LEU A 64 -6.62 -16.32 -23.07
N HIS A 65 -7.73 -15.94 -22.45
CA HIS A 65 -7.76 -15.46 -21.07
C HIS A 65 -7.20 -16.49 -20.09
N LEU A 66 -7.63 -17.76 -20.22
CA LEU A 66 -7.20 -18.85 -19.34
C LEU A 66 -5.72 -19.20 -19.54
N ALA A 67 -5.27 -19.28 -20.80
CA ALA A 67 -3.86 -19.48 -21.11
C ALA A 67 -3.00 -18.34 -20.54
N ALA A 68 -3.47 -17.09 -20.65
CA ALA A 68 -2.78 -15.92 -20.14
C ALA A 68 -2.69 -15.89 -18.61
N TYR A 69 -3.78 -16.23 -17.92
CA TYR A 69 -3.82 -16.37 -16.47
C TYR A 69 -2.83 -17.45 -15.97
N ARG A 70 -2.79 -18.61 -16.63
CA ARG A 70 -1.87 -19.70 -16.24
C ARG A 70 -0.43 -19.46 -16.70
N GLY A 71 -0.22 -18.56 -17.66
CA GLY A 71 1.10 -18.22 -18.20
C GLY A 71 1.59 -19.23 -19.23
N LYS A 72 0.68 -19.88 -19.95
CA LYS A 72 1.00 -20.92 -20.93
C LYS A 72 1.36 -20.30 -22.27
N LEU A 73 2.59 -19.79 -22.39
CA LEU A 73 3.07 -19.04 -23.55
C LEU A 73 2.82 -19.76 -24.88
N ALA A 74 3.17 -21.05 -24.98
CA ALA A 74 2.99 -21.81 -26.22
C ALA A 74 1.51 -21.91 -26.63
N ALA A 75 0.60 -22.08 -25.67
CA ALA A 75 -0.84 -22.08 -25.93
C ALA A 75 -1.33 -20.68 -26.36
N CYS A 76 -0.85 -19.61 -25.72
CA CYS A 76 -1.15 -18.24 -26.15
C CYS A 76 -0.70 -18.00 -27.60
N ASN A 77 0.52 -18.38 -27.96
CA ASN A 77 1.04 -18.22 -29.33
C ASN A 77 0.20 -18.99 -30.36
N GLN A 78 -0.19 -20.22 -30.01
CA GLN A 78 -1.04 -21.03 -30.89
C GLN A 78 -2.42 -20.39 -31.08
N LEU A 79 -3.04 -19.89 -30.01
CA LEU A 79 -4.34 -19.24 -30.10
C LEU A 79 -4.24 -17.94 -30.93
N ILE A 80 -3.25 -17.09 -30.67
CA ILE A 80 -3.05 -15.82 -31.37
C ILE A 80 -2.81 -16.04 -32.87
N SER A 81 -1.93 -16.99 -33.23
CA SER A 81 -1.66 -17.33 -34.64
C SER A 81 -2.87 -17.89 -35.39
N ASN A 82 -3.90 -18.36 -34.68
CA ASN A 82 -5.16 -18.83 -35.26
C ASN A 82 -6.30 -17.82 -35.09
N GLY A 83 -5.99 -16.52 -34.92
CA GLY A 83 -6.98 -15.45 -34.91
C GLY A 83 -7.67 -15.20 -33.56
N ALA A 84 -7.05 -15.59 -32.44
CA ALA A 84 -7.55 -15.19 -31.14
C ALA A 84 -7.53 -13.66 -30.99
N ASN A 85 -8.63 -13.07 -30.55
CA ASN A 85 -8.67 -11.65 -30.24
C ASN A 85 -7.84 -11.37 -28.97
N VAL A 86 -6.69 -10.72 -29.14
CA VAL A 86 -5.77 -10.32 -28.06
C VAL A 86 -6.39 -9.35 -27.06
N ASN A 87 -7.40 -8.59 -27.50
CA ASN A 87 -8.16 -7.62 -26.71
C ASN A 87 -9.58 -8.12 -26.41
N ALA A 88 -9.81 -9.45 -26.43
CA ALA A 88 -11.09 -10.01 -26.02
C ALA A 88 -11.46 -9.53 -24.61
N LEU A 89 -12.76 -9.26 -24.40
CA LEU A 89 -13.29 -8.78 -23.13
C LEU A 89 -14.11 -9.87 -22.47
N THR A 90 -13.91 -10.05 -21.16
CA THR A 90 -14.87 -10.77 -20.32
C THR A 90 -16.12 -9.92 -20.06
N PHE A 91 -17.09 -10.44 -19.32
CA PHE A 91 -18.28 -9.69 -18.87
C PHE A 91 -17.94 -8.41 -18.10
N GLU A 92 -16.78 -8.38 -17.43
CA GLU A 92 -16.31 -7.24 -16.62
C GLU A 92 -15.21 -6.45 -17.34
N ASN A 93 -15.15 -6.52 -18.68
CA ASN A 93 -14.17 -5.85 -19.53
C ASN A 93 -12.70 -6.23 -19.22
N VAL A 94 -12.46 -7.35 -18.55
CA VAL A 94 -11.10 -7.85 -18.30
C VAL A 94 -10.52 -8.40 -19.60
N THR A 95 -9.29 -8.02 -19.92
CA THR A 95 -8.54 -8.53 -21.09
C THR A 95 -7.57 -9.66 -20.71
N PRO A 96 -7.05 -10.44 -21.67
CA PRO A 96 -5.99 -11.41 -21.39
C PRO A 96 -4.75 -10.77 -20.76
N LEU A 97 -4.44 -9.51 -21.13
CA LEU A 97 -3.30 -8.78 -20.58
C LEU A 97 -3.47 -8.46 -19.09
N HIS A 98 -4.69 -8.11 -18.64
CA HIS A 98 -5.00 -7.92 -17.23
C HIS A 98 -4.69 -9.19 -16.41
N LEU A 99 -5.16 -10.36 -16.88
CA LEU A 99 -4.94 -11.64 -16.19
C LEU A 99 -3.46 -12.04 -16.16
N ALA A 100 -2.75 -11.87 -17.28
CA ALA A 100 -1.30 -12.11 -17.34
C ALA A 100 -0.54 -11.18 -16.39
N ALA A 101 -0.93 -9.90 -16.32
CA ALA A 101 -0.29 -8.91 -15.48
C ALA A 101 -0.50 -9.19 -13.98
N TYR A 102 -1.73 -9.50 -13.60
CA TYR A 102 -2.09 -9.94 -12.24
C TYR A 102 -1.27 -11.16 -11.80
N ARG A 103 -1.14 -12.18 -12.66
CA ARG A 103 -0.38 -13.40 -12.35
C ARG A 103 1.14 -13.22 -12.50
N GLY A 104 1.60 -12.10 -13.07
CA GLY A 104 3.01 -11.79 -13.25
C GLY A 104 3.67 -12.58 -14.38
N LYS A 105 2.93 -12.95 -15.41
CA LYS A 105 3.39 -13.79 -16.52
C LYS A 105 4.09 -12.95 -17.59
N LEU A 106 5.31 -12.53 -17.30
CA LEU A 106 6.09 -11.60 -18.14
C LEU A 106 6.16 -12.01 -19.62
N ALA A 107 6.49 -13.27 -19.91
CA ALA A 107 6.62 -13.74 -21.29
C ALA A 107 5.30 -13.63 -22.06
N VAL A 108 4.17 -13.93 -21.40
CA VAL A 108 2.84 -13.78 -22.00
C VAL A 108 2.47 -12.31 -22.15
N CYS A 109 2.77 -11.45 -21.17
CA CYS A 109 2.57 -10.00 -21.32
C CYS A 109 3.33 -9.45 -22.53
N LYS A 110 4.61 -9.81 -22.71
CA LYS A 110 5.40 -9.42 -23.87
C LYS A 110 4.74 -9.84 -25.18
N GLN A 111 4.31 -11.10 -25.26
CA GLN A 111 3.66 -11.62 -26.45
C GLN A 111 2.34 -10.92 -26.75
N LEU A 112 1.50 -10.71 -25.75
CA LEU A 112 0.21 -10.03 -25.95
C LEU A 112 0.43 -8.61 -26.46
N ILE A 113 1.36 -7.86 -25.85
CA ILE A 113 1.70 -6.48 -26.25
C ILE A 113 2.25 -6.45 -27.67
N SER A 114 3.16 -7.37 -28.04
CA SER A 114 3.73 -7.42 -29.40
C SER A 114 2.69 -7.76 -30.47
N ASN A 115 1.55 -8.33 -30.10
CA ASN A 115 0.43 -8.62 -30.99
C ASN A 115 -0.71 -7.59 -30.88
N GLY A 116 -0.44 -6.40 -30.33
CA GLY A 116 -1.41 -5.29 -30.32
C GLY A 116 -2.36 -5.27 -29.12
N ALA A 117 -2.01 -5.92 -28.01
CA ALA A 117 -2.79 -5.77 -26.78
C ALA A 117 -2.72 -4.33 -26.26
N ASN A 118 -3.88 -3.76 -25.92
CA ASN A 118 -3.95 -2.42 -25.34
C ASN A 118 -3.37 -2.42 -23.91
N VAL A 119 -2.21 -1.79 -23.74
CA VAL A 119 -1.48 -1.67 -22.47
C VAL A 119 -2.26 -0.88 -21.42
N ASN A 120 -3.11 0.05 -21.87
CA ASN A 120 -3.96 0.91 -21.05
C ASN A 120 -5.44 0.49 -21.11
N ALA A 121 -5.72 -0.78 -21.41
CA ALA A 121 -7.08 -1.30 -21.33
C ALA A 121 -7.67 -1.06 -19.93
N LEU A 122 -8.96 -0.78 -19.88
CA LEU A 122 -9.72 -0.57 -18.65
C LEU A 122 -10.70 -1.72 -18.48
N ASP A 123 -10.73 -2.30 -17.27
CA ASP A 123 -11.82 -3.18 -16.88
C ASP A 123 -13.07 -2.37 -16.45
N TYR A 124 -14.08 -3.05 -15.91
CA TYR A 124 -15.32 -2.43 -15.43
C TYR A 124 -15.09 -1.35 -14.35
N ASP A 125 -14.06 -1.49 -13.52
CA ASP A 125 -13.72 -0.56 -12.46
C ASP A 125 -12.59 0.40 -12.88
N ASN A 126 -12.38 0.61 -14.18
CA ASN A 126 -11.30 1.42 -14.74
C ASN A 126 -9.88 0.98 -14.31
N VAL A 127 -9.73 -0.25 -13.85
CA VAL A 127 -8.43 -0.80 -13.45
C VAL A 127 -7.66 -1.15 -14.72
N THR A 128 -6.40 -0.70 -14.77
CA THR A 128 -5.47 -1.05 -15.86
C THR A 128 -4.63 -2.29 -15.52
N PRO A 129 -3.98 -2.95 -16.51
CA PRO A 129 -3.03 -4.03 -16.24
C PRO A 129 -1.89 -3.61 -15.30
N LEU A 130 -1.50 -2.32 -15.31
CA LEU A 130 -0.47 -1.77 -14.44
C LEU A 130 -0.92 -1.73 -12.97
N HIS A 131 -2.18 -1.39 -12.68
CA HIS A 131 -2.74 -1.45 -11.32
C HIS A 131 -2.61 -2.86 -10.72
N LEU A 132 -3.00 -3.88 -11.50
CA LEU A 132 -2.96 -5.28 -11.07
C LEU A 132 -1.54 -5.79 -10.84
N ALA A 133 -0.63 -5.48 -11.78
CA ALA A 133 0.78 -5.81 -11.63
C ALA A 133 1.39 -5.13 -10.40
N ALA A 134 1.01 -3.87 -10.15
CA ALA A 134 1.50 -3.10 -9.03
C ALA A 134 1.00 -3.64 -7.69
N TYR A 135 -0.29 -3.98 -7.60
CA TYR A 135 -0.91 -4.65 -6.46
C TYR A 135 -0.22 -5.97 -6.11
N ARG A 136 -0.01 -6.83 -7.12
CA ARG A 136 0.64 -8.14 -6.93
C ARG A 136 2.17 -8.05 -6.78
N GLY A 137 2.76 -6.86 -6.96
CA GLY A 137 4.20 -6.62 -6.80
C GLY A 137 5.05 -7.19 -7.93
N LYS A 138 4.50 -7.31 -9.14
CA LYS A 138 5.14 -7.94 -10.29
C LYS A 138 6.06 -6.97 -11.02
N LEU A 139 7.20 -6.64 -10.41
CA LEU A 139 8.14 -5.62 -10.88
C LEU A 139 8.49 -5.74 -12.38
N ALA A 140 8.84 -6.95 -12.84
CA ALA A 140 9.24 -7.15 -14.23
C ALA A 140 8.09 -6.85 -15.22
N VAL A 141 6.85 -7.16 -14.83
CA VAL A 141 5.67 -6.82 -15.63
C VAL A 141 5.40 -5.32 -15.59
N CYS A 142 5.50 -4.68 -14.42
CA CYS A 142 5.38 -3.22 -14.32
C CYS A 142 6.37 -2.52 -15.25
N LYS A 143 7.65 -2.93 -15.24
CA LYS A 143 8.68 -2.41 -16.15
C LYS A 143 8.28 -2.58 -17.62
N GLN A 144 7.82 -3.78 -17.98
CA GLN A 144 7.41 -4.06 -19.36
C GLN A 144 6.23 -3.17 -19.78
N LEU A 145 5.19 -3.06 -18.96
CA LEU A 145 4.02 -2.24 -19.25
C LEU A 145 4.42 -0.76 -19.41
N ILE A 146 5.20 -0.21 -18.47
CA ILE A 146 5.66 1.18 -18.52
C ILE A 146 6.49 1.45 -19.78
N SER A 147 7.42 0.55 -20.13
CA SER A 147 8.23 0.69 -21.35
C SER A 147 7.41 0.64 -22.65
N ASN A 148 6.16 0.16 -22.60
CA ASN A 148 5.24 0.12 -23.73
C ASN A 148 4.11 1.16 -23.59
N GLY A 149 4.35 2.25 -22.84
CA GLY A 149 3.43 3.38 -22.78
C GLY A 149 2.28 3.23 -21.77
N ALA A 150 2.42 2.37 -20.76
CA ALA A 150 1.43 2.34 -19.67
C ALA A 150 1.40 3.68 -18.91
N ASN A 151 0.21 4.23 -18.72
CA ASN A 151 0.03 5.44 -17.92
C ASN A 151 0.26 5.12 -16.44
N VAL A 152 1.39 5.61 -15.89
CA VAL A 152 1.77 5.43 -14.48
C VAL A 152 0.84 6.14 -13.49
N ASN A 153 0.04 7.09 -13.96
CA ASN A 153 -0.94 7.88 -13.21
C ASN A 153 -2.37 7.60 -13.69
N ALA A 154 -2.64 6.45 -14.33
CA ALA A 154 -3.99 6.04 -14.66
C ALA A 154 -4.86 6.02 -13.40
N LEU A 155 -6.13 6.36 -13.51
CA LEU A 155 -7.07 6.40 -12.40
C LEU A 155 -8.04 5.22 -12.52
N ASP A 156 -8.18 4.45 -11.44
CA ASP A 156 -9.27 3.48 -11.30
C ASP A 156 -10.60 4.18 -10.90
N TYR A 157 -11.67 3.40 -10.73
CA TYR A 157 -13.00 3.89 -10.33
C TYR A 157 -12.98 4.71 -9.03
N TYR A 158 -12.03 4.44 -8.13
CA TYR A 158 -11.87 5.17 -6.88
C TYR A 158 -10.87 6.33 -7.00
N ASN A 159 -10.51 6.76 -8.21
CA ASN A 159 -9.43 7.71 -8.48
C ASN A 159 -8.06 7.27 -7.93
N GLY A 160 -7.89 5.98 -7.64
CA GLY A 160 -6.63 5.40 -7.23
C GLY A 160 -5.67 5.29 -8.42
N THR A 161 -4.42 5.73 -8.22
CA THR A 161 -3.32 5.46 -9.16
C THR A 161 -2.65 4.11 -8.88
N PRO A 162 -1.86 3.51 -9.81
CA PRO A 162 -1.12 2.27 -9.56
C PRO A 162 -0.19 2.30 -8.34
N LEU A 163 0.21 3.50 -7.89
CA LEU A 163 1.02 3.67 -6.68
C LEU A 163 0.23 3.37 -5.40
N HIS A 164 -1.08 3.60 -5.36
CA HIS A 164 -1.95 3.31 -4.21
C HIS A 164 -1.95 1.81 -3.83
N PRO A 165 -2.32 0.87 -4.74
CA PRO A 165 -2.30 -0.55 -4.41
C PRO A 165 -0.89 -1.07 -4.14
N ALA A 166 0.15 -0.55 -4.81
CA ALA A 166 1.54 -0.91 -4.53
C ALA A 166 1.95 -0.51 -3.10
N ALA A 167 1.59 0.69 -2.67
CA ALA A 167 1.91 1.22 -1.35
C ALA A 167 1.17 0.45 -0.25
N TYR A 168 -0.12 0.21 -0.45
CA TYR A 168 -0.95 -0.62 0.44
C TYR A 168 -0.37 -2.02 0.64
N ARG A 169 0.05 -2.67 -0.45
CA ARG A 169 0.64 -4.02 -0.40
C ARG A 169 2.11 -4.05 0.03
N GLY A 170 2.73 -2.89 0.25
CA GLY A 170 4.13 -2.78 0.67
C GLY A 170 5.14 -3.17 -0.41
N LYS A 171 4.80 -3.03 -1.69
CA LYS A 171 5.64 -3.46 -2.81
C LYS A 171 6.71 -2.42 -3.12
N LEU A 172 7.73 -2.33 -2.27
CA LEU A 172 8.78 -1.30 -2.34
C LEU A 172 9.42 -1.15 -3.72
N ALA A 173 9.83 -2.26 -4.34
CA ALA A 173 10.51 -2.21 -5.64
C ALA A 173 9.60 -1.68 -6.75
N VAL A 174 8.30 -2.00 -6.70
CA VAL A 174 7.30 -1.44 -7.62
C VAL A 174 7.08 0.04 -7.34
N CYS A 175 6.97 0.45 -6.08
CA CYS A 175 6.82 1.86 -5.71
C CYS A 175 8.00 2.69 -6.24
N LYS A 176 9.23 2.22 -6.04
CA LYS A 176 10.44 2.84 -6.61
C LYS A 176 10.35 2.98 -8.13
N GLN A 177 9.96 1.90 -8.82
CA GLN A 177 9.82 1.92 -10.27
C GLN A 177 8.78 2.95 -10.74
N LEU A 178 7.59 2.95 -10.13
CA LEU A 178 6.52 3.89 -10.48
C LEU A 178 6.96 5.35 -10.25
N ILE A 179 7.55 5.65 -9.09
CA ILE A 179 8.03 6.99 -8.74
C ILE A 179 9.11 7.46 -9.72
N SER A 180 10.08 6.59 -10.05
CA SER A 180 11.13 6.91 -11.02
C SER A 180 10.61 7.17 -12.45
N ASN A 181 9.37 6.78 -12.76
CA ASN A 181 8.71 7.01 -14.04
C ASN A 181 7.63 8.10 -13.96
N GLY A 182 7.67 8.96 -12.94
CA GLY A 182 6.78 10.12 -12.84
C GLY A 182 5.43 9.86 -12.16
N ALA A 183 5.31 8.79 -11.37
CA ALA A 183 4.11 8.59 -10.55
C ALA A 183 3.96 9.72 -9.51
N ASN A 184 2.76 10.29 -9.41
CA ASN A 184 2.47 11.33 -8.42
C ASN A 184 2.41 10.71 -7.00
N VAL A 185 3.45 11.00 -6.21
CA VAL A 185 3.60 10.54 -4.81
C VAL A 185 2.48 11.07 -3.90
N ASN A 186 1.88 12.21 -4.26
CA ASN A 186 0.81 12.88 -3.52
C ASN A 186 -0.55 12.75 -4.23
N ALA A 187 -0.72 11.76 -5.11
CA ALA A 187 -2.01 11.47 -5.72
C ALA A 187 -3.08 11.26 -4.65
N LEU A 188 -4.30 11.71 -4.93
CA LEU A 188 -5.45 11.59 -4.07
C LEU A 188 -6.45 10.65 -4.72
N ASP A 189 -6.91 9.64 -3.98
CA ASP A 189 -8.08 8.86 -4.36
C ASP A 189 -9.38 9.62 -4.01
N TYR A 190 -10.53 8.99 -4.25
CA TYR A 190 -11.87 9.58 -4.01
C TYR A 190 -12.08 10.07 -2.57
N ASP A 191 -11.43 9.44 -1.59
CA ASP A 191 -11.51 9.79 -0.18
C ASP A 191 -10.39 10.76 0.25
N ASN A 192 -9.69 11.39 -0.70
CA ASN A 192 -8.47 12.17 -0.47
C ASN A 192 -7.36 11.37 0.23
N VAL A 193 -7.35 10.04 0.07
CA VAL A 193 -6.31 9.18 0.66
C VAL A 193 -5.10 9.20 -0.28
N THR A 194 -3.92 9.43 0.31
CA THR A 194 -2.64 9.38 -0.42
C THR A 194 -2.01 7.98 -0.34
N PRO A 195 -1.04 7.64 -1.21
CA PRO A 195 -0.27 6.41 -1.07
C PRO A 195 0.42 6.28 0.31
N LEU A 196 0.80 7.39 0.94
CA LEU A 196 1.41 7.40 2.27
C LEU A 196 0.41 6.98 3.36
N HIS A 197 -0.86 7.40 3.27
CA HIS A 197 -1.91 6.93 4.19
C HIS A 197 -2.07 5.41 4.11
N LEU A 198 -2.09 4.84 2.92
CA LEU A 198 -2.22 3.40 2.70
C LEU A 198 -1.01 2.62 3.23
N ALA A 199 0.20 3.10 2.96
CA ALA A 199 1.44 2.51 3.48
C ALA A 199 1.47 2.56 5.01
N ALA A 200 1.06 3.67 5.60
CA ALA A 200 1.03 3.87 7.05
C ALA A 200 -0.03 2.99 7.73
N TYR A 201 -1.23 2.91 7.16
CA TYR A 201 -2.31 2.03 7.59
C TYR A 201 -1.91 0.54 7.58
N ARG A 202 -1.03 0.13 6.66
CA ARG A 202 -0.55 -1.27 6.55
C ARG A 202 0.82 -1.52 7.19
N GLY A 203 1.38 -0.51 7.88
CA GLY A 203 2.65 -0.64 8.60
C GLY A 203 3.87 -0.82 7.68
N LYS A 204 3.82 -0.33 6.44
CA LYS A 204 4.84 -0.57 5.42
C LYS A 204 5.96 0.47 5.52
N LEU A 205 6.77 0.37 6.58
CA LEU A 205 7.86 1.32 6.87
C LEU A 205 8.75 1.65 5.67
N ALA A 206 9.26 0.64 4.97
CA ALA A 206 10.16 0.87 3.84
C ALA A 206 9.51 1.67 2.71
N VAL A 207 8.20 1.48 2.49
CA VAL A 207 7.43 2.28 1.53
C VAL A 207 7.21 3.70 2.05
N CYS A 208 6.87 3.87 3.33
CA CYS A 208 6.75 5.21 3.94
C CYS A 208 8.06 6.01 3.78
N LYS A 209 9.21 5.38 4.05
CA LYS A 209 10.55 5.97 3.83
C LYS A 209 10.74 6.41 2.38
N GLN A 210 10.39 5.54 1.43
CA GLN A 210 10.51 5.83 0.01
C GLN A 210 9.60 6.99 -0.44
N LEU A 211 8.34 7.01 0.02
CA LEU A 211 7.40 8.07 -0.34
C LEU A 211 7.85 9.42 0.23
N ILE A 212 8.26 9.46 1.50
CA ILE A 212 8.69 10.70 2.17
C ILE A 212 9.96 11.26 1.54
N SER A 213 10.95 10.41 1.25
CA SER A 213 12.16 10.84 0.53
C SER A 213 11.90 11.37 -0.89
N ASN A 214 10.72 11.11 -1.47
CA ASN A 214 10.30 11.61 -2.78
C ASN A 214 9.20 12.69 -2.66
N GLY A 215 9.14 13.40 -1.53
CA GLY A 215 8.28 14.56 -1.37
C GLY A 215 6.83 14.26 -0.99
N ALA A 216 6.55 13.09 -0.39
CA ALA A 216 5.22 12.83 0.16
C ALA A 216 4.86 13.83 1.28
N LYS A 217 3.67 14.40 1.21
CA LYS A 217 3.10 15.28 2.24
C LYS A 217 2.78 14.45 3.48
N VAL A 218 3.66 14.50 4.48
CA VAL A 218 3.55 13.74 5.76
C VAL A 218 2.25 14.07 6.52
N ASN A 219 1.78 15.31 6.40
CA ASN A 219 0.62 15.85 7.10
C ASN A 219 -0.63 15.99 6.22
N ALA A 220 -0.69 15.30 5.07
CA ALA A 220 -1.91 15.27 4.29
C ALA A 220 -3.06 14.69 5.13
N SER A 221 -4.25 15.27 5.02
CA SER A 221 -5.46 14.78 5.65
C SER A 221 -6.41 14.24 4.58
N ASN A 222 -7.02 13.09 4.84
CA ASN A 222 -8.07 12.56 3.98
C ASN A 222 -9.44 13.23 4.28
N CYS A 223 -10.51 12.82 3.59
CA CYS A 223 -11.87 13.37 3.78
C CYS A 223 -12.44 13.17 5.19
N PHE A 224 -11.84 12.28 5.99
CA PHE A 224 -12.17 12.03 7.40
C PHE A 224 -11.27 12.80 8.37
N ASN A 225 -10.49 13.78 7.88
CA ASN A 225 -9.48 14.51 8.65
C ASN A 225 -8.44 13.61 9.33
N ARG A 226 -8.18 12.41 8.80
CA ARG A 226 -7.18 11.48 9.31
C ARG A 226 -5.87 11.68 8.58
N THR A 227 -4.78 11.82 9.33
CA THR A 227 -3.41 11.85 8.79
C THR A 227 -2.80 10.45 8.73
N PRO A 228 -1.70 10.24 7.98
CA PRO A 228 -0.99 8.95 7.96
C PRO A 228 -0.54 8.51 9.35
N LEU A 229 -0.15 9.45 10.22
CA LEU A 229 0.25 9.19 11.60
C LEU A 229 -0.91 8.60 12.43
N MET A 230 -2.11 9.15 12.28
CA MET A 230 -3.31 8.65 12.97
C MET A 230 -3.65 7.22 12.53
N LEU A 231 -3.52 6.94 11.23
CA LEU A 231 -3.77 5.60 10.69
C LEU A 231 -2.75 4.57 11.18
N ALA A 232 -1.45 4.91 11.18
CA ALA A 232 -0.40 4.04 11.71
C ALA A 232 -0.60 3.75 13.20
N THR A 233 -0.96 4.77 13.98
CA THR A 233 -1.19 4.66 15.43
C THR A 233 -2.42 3.80 15.74
N ASN A 234 -3.53 4.01 15.05
CA ASN A 234 -4.75 3.20 15.22
C ASN A 234 -4.46 1.71 14.96
N LYS A 235 -3.58 1.41 13.98
CA LYS A 235 -3.15 0.04 13.66
C LYS A 235 -1.93 -0.46 14.46
N LYS A 236 -1.45 0.32 15.44
CA LYS A 236 -0.32 -0.01 16.33
C LYS A 236 1.00 -0.27 15.57
N HIS A 237 1.23 0.46 14.48
CA HIS A 237 2.43 0.35 13.65
C HIS A 237 3.57 1.24 14.13
N VAL A 238 4.17 0.83 15.25
CA VAL A 238 5.31 1.44 15.95
C VAL A 238 6.32 2.14 15.04
N ALA A 239 7.02 1.36 14.22
CA ALA A 239 8.18 1.86 13.50
C ALA A 239 7.79 2.88 12.43
N VAL A 240 6.55 2.81 11.94
CA VAL A 240 5.99 3.82 11.04
C VAL A 240 5.63 5.08 11.82
N THR A 241 4.99 4.95 12.98
CA THR A 241 4.67 6.08 13.85
C THR A 241 5.94 6.85 14.24
N GLU A 242 6.98 6.15 14.70
CA GLU A 242 8.29 6.75 15.04
C GLU A 242 8.87 7.50 13.84
N TYR A 243 8.94 6.85 12.68
CA TYR A 243 9.50 7.46 11.47
C TYR A 243 8.70 8.67 10.99
N LEU A 244 7.37 8.64 11.09
CA LEU A 244 6.53 9.79 10.72
C LEU A 244 6.78 10.97 11.65
N VAL A 245 6.88 10.73 12.96
CA VAL A 245 7.20 11.77 13.96
C VAL A 245 8.58 12.38 13.71
N GLU A 246 9.58 11.55 13.39
CA GLU A 246 10.92 12.00 13.01
C GLU A 246 10.91 12.90 11.77
N ASN A 247 9.95 12.71 10.86
CA ASN A 247 9.81 13.47 9.61
C ASN A 247 8.77 14.60 9.71
N ASN A 248 8.67 15.25 10.88
CA ASN A 248 7.79 16.39 11.14
C ASN A 248 6.29 16.10 10.91
N ALA A 249 5.84 14.87 11.18
CA ALA A 249 4.40 14.63 11.30
C ALA A 249 3.84 15.48 12.45
N VAL A 250 2.90 16.37 12.14
CA VAL A 250 2.21 17.19 13.14
C VAL A 250 1.29 16.27 13.92
N VAL A 251 1.52 16.19 15.22
CA VAL A 251 0.54 15.66 16.17
C VAL A 251 -0.54 16.73 16.30
N LEU A 252 -1.52 16.70 15.38
CA LEU A 252 -2.56 17.73 15.33
C LEU A 252 -3.35 17.77 16.65
N LYS A 253 -3.63 19.00 17.07
CA LYS A 253 -4.20 19.39 18.36
C LYS A 253 -5.72 19.49 18.34
N GLU A 254 -6.35 19.34 17.18
CA GLU A 254 -7.75 19.66 16.95
C GLU A 254 -8.52 18.42 16.53
N PHE A 255 -9.14 17.81 17.53
CA PHE A 255 -10.25 16.91 17.33
C PHE A 255 -11.52 17.73 17.49
N TYR A 256 -12.32 17.82 16.43
CA TYR A 256 -13.76 17.94 16.53
C TYR A 256 -14.36 17.68 15.15
N VAL A 257 -15.22 16.66 15.06
CA VAL A 257 -16.65 16.81 14.73
C VAL A 257 -17.25 15.55 14.04
N PHE A 258 -18.37 15.11 14.64
CA PHE A 258 -19.43 14.17 14.24
C PHE A 258 -19.16 12.65 14.14
N GLY A 259 -19.51 11.95 15.22
CA GLY A 259 -20.44 10.82 15.10
C GLY A 259 -19.86 9.40 15.02
N SER A 260 -18.55 9.19 15.16
CA SER A 260 -18.00 7.82 15.20
C SER A 260 -17.42 7.47 16.57
N GLN A 261 -17.99 6.41 17.16
CA GLN A 261 -17.58 5.85 18.45
C GLN A 261 -16.07 5.54 18.50
N PRO A 262 -15.39 5.73 19.64
CA PRO A 262 -13.96 5.43 19.78
C PRO A 262 -13.71 3.92 19.66
N LEU A 263 -12.75 3.54 18.82
CA LEU A 263 -12.52 2.14 18.38
C LEU A 263 -11.57 1.31 19.26
N PHE A 264 -11.20 1.84 20.42
CA PHE A 264 -10.77 1.04 21.57
C PHE A 264 -11.80 1.30 22.65
N GLY A 265 -12.15 0.33 23.50
CA GLY A 265 -13.08 0.50 24.64
C GLY A 265 -12.59 1.47 25.72
N HIS A 266 -12.08 2.62 25.31
CA HIS A 266 -11.56 3.72 26.09
C HIS A 266 -12.38 4.95 25.72
N LYS A 267 -12.93 5.59 26.74
CA LYS A 267 -14.04 6.53 26.61
C LYS A 267 -13.63 7.86 25.97
N THR A 268 -12.34 8.16 25.85
CA THR A 268 -11.86 9.45 25.32
C THR A 268 -10.51 9.37 24.62
N GLU A 269 -10.29 10.30 23.70
CA GLU A 269 -9.04 10.65 23.01
C GLU A 269 -7.79 10.69 23.92
N LYS A 270 -8.00 11.09 25.18
CA LYS A 270 -7.03 11.10 26.28
C LYS A 270 -6.37 9.73 26.50
N ASP A 271 -7.12 8.65 26.34
CA ASP A 271 -6.64 7.28 26.61
C ASP A 271 -5.80 6.73 25.45
N MET A 272 -6.06 7.16 24.21
CA MET A 272 -5.24 6.81 23.04
C MET A 272 -3.90 7.55 23.07
N TYR A 273 -3.90 8.85 23.37
CA TYR A 273 -2.66 9.62 23.55
C TYR A 273 -1.86 9.15 24.76
N LEU A 274 -2.52 8.90 25.90
CA LEU A 274 -1.87 8.36 27.09
C LEU A 274 -1.34 6.96 26.82
N SER A 275 -2.06 6.10 26.09
CA SER A 275 -1.56 4.78 25.69
C SER A 275 -0.41 4.90 24.71
N MET A 276 -0.45 5.77 23.71
CA MET A 276 0.63 5.98 22.75
C MET A 276 1.89 6.55 23.41
N LEU A 277 1.74 7.53 24.30
CA LEU A 277 2.83 8.08 25.11
C LEU A 277 3.38 7.05 26.09
N THR A 278 2.52 6.38 26.86
CA THR A 278 2.92 5.33 27.81
C THR A 278 3.57 4.15 27.09
N TRP A 279 3.13 3.84 25.89
CA TRP A 279 3.64 2.76 25.06
C TRP A 279 4.97 3.13 24.38
N LEU A 280 5.10 4.35 23.83
CA LEU A 280 6.37 4.89 23.31
C LEU A 280 7.43 5.00 24.41
N VAL A 281 7.03 5.45 25.61
CA VAL A 281 7.89 5.51 26.81
C VAL A 281 8.23 4.11 27.33
N LYS A 282 7.37 3.10 27.14
CA LYS A 282 7.63 1.70 27.56
C LYS A 282 8.50 0.89 26.60
N GLN A 283 8.67 1.29 25.34
CA GLN A 283 9.22 0.41 24.29
C GLN A 283 10.74 0.49 24.05
N ARG A 284 11.49 1.37 24.74
CA ARG A 284 12.94 1.20 25.03
C ARG A 284 13.49 2.36 25.88
N THR A 285 14.09 1.98 27.01
CA THR A 285 14.94 2.72 27.96
C THR A 285 14.87 4.26 27.92
N LEU A 286 14.37 4.85 29.00
CA LEU A 286 14.34 6.31 29.26
C LEU A 286 15.61 7.04 28.80
N GLU A 287 16.78 6.39 28.92
CA GLU A 287 18.11 6.92 28.57
C GLU A 287 18.30 7.30 27.09
N VAL A 288 17.72 6.59 26.13
CA VAL A 288 17.89 6.87 24.68
C VAL A 288 16.88 7.91 24.18
N ALA A 289 15.73 8.01 24.84
CA ALA A 289 14.72 9.00 24.53
C ALA A 289 15.15 10.41 25.01
N GLN A 290 15.80 10.50 26.18
CA GLN A 290 16.29 11.75 26.78
C GLN A 290 17.28 12.53 25.92
N THR A 291 18.02 11.86 25.03
CA THR A 291 19.06 12.46 24.19
C THR A 291 18.57 12.97 22.83
N ARG A 292 17.31 12.74 22.47
CA ARG A 292 16.79 13.09 21.14
C ARG A 292 15.81 14.26 21.21
N ASN A 293 16.06 15.30 20.41
CA ASN A 293 15.25 16.53 20.33
C ASN A 293 13.74 16.29 20.11
N TRP A 294 13.34 15.16 19.51
CA TRP A 294 11.94 14.84 19.31
C TRP A 294 11.22 14.51 20.63
N PHE A 295 11.88 13.92 21.63
CA PHE A 295 11.29 13.58 22.94
C PHE A 295 10.88 14.84 23.69
N TRP A 296 11.77 15.83 23.80
CA TRP A 296 11.49 17.12 24.42
C TRP A 296 10.44 17.93 23.67
N LYS A 297 10.40 17.83 22.33
CA LYS A 297 9.35 18.45 21.50
C LYS A 297 7.99 17.81 21.77
N LEU A 298 7.93 16.50 21.94
CA LEU A 298 6.73 15.74 22.28
C LEU A 298 6.27 16.02 23.72
N CYS A 299 7.19 16.12 24.68
CA CYS A 299 6.91 16.54 26.06
C CYS A 299 6.41 17.97 26.12
N SER A 300 7.00 18.92 25.39
CA SER A 300 6.53 20.32 25.29
C SER A 300 5.10 20.41 24.73
N LEU A 301 4.81 19.61 23.69
CA LEU A 301 3.48 19.50 23.10
C LEU A 301 2.47 18.87 24.07
N ALA A 302 2.88 17.86 24.84
CA ALA A 302 2.05 17.19 25.84
C ALA A 302 1.83 18.02 27.12
N PHE A 303 2.78 18.86 27.52
CA PHE A 303 2.65 19.74 28.69
C PHE A 303 1.61 20.86 28.49
N LYS A 304 1.34 21.22 27.23
CA LYS A 304 0.38 22.25 26.82
C LYS A 304 -1.08 21.79 26.82
N THR A 305 -1.39 20.51 27.05
CA THR A 305 -2.75 19.99 26.83
C THR A 305 -3.55 19.62 28.08
N THR A 306 -2.96 19.21 29.23
CA THR A 306 -3.74 19.01 30.49
C THR A 306 -2.90 18.98 31.78
N ASN A 307 -3.53 19.29 32.92
CA ASN A 307 -2.94 19.20 34.28
C ASN A 307 -2.49 17.77 34.68
N THR A 308 -3.03 16.72 34.03
CA THR A 308 -2.65 15.32 34.28
C THR A 308 -1.32 14.97 33.60
N LEU A 309 -1.08 15.47 32.38
CA LEU A 309 0.21 15.37 31.70
C LEU A 309 1.29 16.23 32.39
N LYS A 310 0.91 17.38 32.97
CA LYS A 310 1.78 18.14 33.89
C LYS A 310 2.20 17.31 35.10
N SER A 311 1.33 16.49 35.67
CA SER A 311 1.66 15.60 36.80
C SER A 311 2.61 14.48 36.40
N ILE A 312 2.38 13.84 35.25
CA ILE A 312 3.25 12.78 34.72
C ILE A 312 4.63 13.32 34.35
N CYS A 313 4.69 14.47 33.69
CA CYS A 313 5.94 15.12 33.37
C CYS A 313 6.65 15.66 34.62
N ARG A 314 5.93 16.17 35.63
CA ARG A 314 6.52 16.51 36.95
C ARG A 314 7.04 15.29 37.69
N ASN A 315 6.38 14.13 37.58
CA ASN A 315 6.86 12.89 38.20
C ASN A 315 8.09 12.34 37.46
N LEU A 316 8.14 12.45 36.12
CA LEU A 316 9.33 12.13 35.32
C LEU A 316 10.51 13.06 35.63
N ILE A 317 10.25 14.36 35.86
CA ILE A 317 11.25 15.36 36.31
C ILE A 317 11.67 15.11 37.77
N ARG A 318 10.76 14.69 38.66
CA ARG A 318 11.09 14.36 40.05
C ARG A 318 11.94 13.10 40.19
N THR A 319 11.77 12.12 39.30
CA THR A 319 12.68 10.98 39.23
C THR A 319 14.09 11.35 38.78
N ASP A 320 14.26 12.46 38.05
CA ASP A 320 15.58 13.01 37.70
C ASP A 320 16.30 13.63 38.91
N ASP A 321 15.62 14.34 39.81
CA ASP A 321 16.27 14.92 41.01
C ASP A 321 16.91 13.84 41.92
N SER A 322 16.36 12.62 41.93
CA SER A 322 16.94 11.47 42.66
C SER A 322 18.04 10.74 41.92
N HIS A 323 18.08 10.81 40.58
CA HIS A 323 19.10 10.11 39.75
C HIS A 323 20.27 11.00 39.34
N VAL A 324 20.13 12.33 39.40
CA VAL A 324 21.25 13.28 39.23
C VAL A 324 22.25 13.18 40.40
N GLN A 325 21.87 12.59 41.54
CA GLN A 325 22.78 12.36 42.68
C GLN A 325 23.54 11.03 42.65
N VAL A 326 23.24 10.09 41.74
CA VAL A 326 23.97 8.81 41.70
C VAL A 326 24.92 8.80 40.51
N GLY A 327 26.18 9.09 40.82
CA GLY A 327 27.27 9.15 39.86
C GLY A 327 27.39 7.89 39.01
N TYR A 328 27.28 8.06 37.70
CA TYR A 328 27.79 7.14 36.70
C TYR A 328 28.55 7.92 35.63
N ASN A 329 29.76 7.44 35.33
CA ASN A 329 30.61 7.95 34.27
C ASN A 329 29.99 7.67 32.90
N PHE A 330 29.60 8.72 32.18
CA PHE A 330 29.21 8.66 30.78
C PHE A 330 30.46 8.82 29.90
N GLU A 331 31.15 7.72 29.59
CA GLU A 331 32.17 7.74 28.53
C GLU A 331 31.48 7.88 27.16
N GLY A 332 31.80 8.95 26.43
CA GLY A 332 31.48 9.09 25.00
C GLY A 332 30.37 10.07 24.62
N PHE A 333 29.76 10.80 25.56
CA PHE A 333 28.71 11.79 25.24
C PHE A 333 29.06 13.19 25.76
N ASN A 334 28.81 14.21 24.94
CA ASN A 334 29.06 15.62 25.25
C ASN A 334 27.99 16.13 26.25
N ILE A 335 28.13 15.74 27.51
CA ILE A 335 27.31 16.16 28.67
C ILE A 335 26.97 17.67 28.66
N PRO A 336 27.89 18.59 28.28
CA PRO A 336 27.60 20.03 28.18
C PRO A 336 26.44 20.39 27.25
N GLU A 337 26.24 19.67 26.15
CA GLU A 337 25.23 20.01 25.14
C GLU A 337 23.83 19.59 25.57
N VAL A 338 23.72 18.46 26.27
CA VAL A 338 22.49 17.98 26.89
C VAL A 338 22.08 18.91 28.03
N LEU A 339 23.03 19.32 28.88
CA LEU A 339 22.79 20.27 29.96
C LEU A 339 22.35 21.64 29.41
N LYS A 340 22.96 22.08 28.31
CA LYS A 340 22.61 23.33 27.62
C LYS A 340 21.19 23.31 27.07
N ASN A 341 20.78 22.19 26.47
CA ASN A 341 19.40 22.03 25.96
C ASN A 341 18.37 21.93 27.09
N TYR A 342 18.73 21.28 28.20
CA TYR A 342 17.91 21.22 29.41
C TYR A 342 17.76 22.59 30.07
N LEU A 343 18.85 23.34 30.24
CA LEU A 343 18.83 24.70 30.81
C LEU A 343 18.06 25.66 29.91
N LYS A 344 18.24 25.58 28.58
CA LYS A 344 17.46 26.37 27.63
C LYS A 344 15.97 26.04 27.69
N PHE A 345 15.60 24.77 27.82
CA PHE A 345 14.21 24.36 28.00
C PHE A 345 13.64 24.83 29.35
N LYS A 346 14.45 24.82 30.41
CA LYS A 346 14.10 25.33 31.75
C LYS A 346 13.94 26.85 31.76
N GLU A 347 14.82 27.58 31.08
CA GLU A 347 14.74 29.03 30.87
C GLU A 347 13.52 29.40 30.02
N GLU A 348 13.25 28.68 28.92
CA GLU A 348 12.03 28.87 28.12
C GLU A 348 10.76 28.63 28.94
N LEU A 349 10.79 27.68 29.88
CA LEU A 349 9.69 27.44 30.83
C LEU A 349 9.56 28.52 31.91
N GLN A 350 10.67 29.10 32.38
CA GLN A 350 10.66 30.23 33.34
C GLN A 350 10.19 31.53 32.67
N ILE A 351 10.66 31.82 31.45
CA ILE A 351 10.25 33.01 30.67
C ILE A 351 8.76 32.96 30.33
N LEU A 352 8.20 31.78 30.08
CA LEU A 352 6.77 31.61 29.80
C LEU A 352 5.86 31.77 31.03
N PHE A 353 6.39 31.70 32.26
CA PHE A 353 5.56 31.63 33.46
C PHE A 353 6.00 32.47 34.68
N GLY A 354 7.14 33.16 34.64
CA GLY A 354 7.65 33.97 35.77
C GLY A 354 8.33 33.12 36.83
#